data_AF-K7FGT5-F1
#
_entry.id   AF-K7FGT5-F1
#
_cell.length_a   1.000
_cell.length_b   1.000
_cell.length_c   1.000
_cell.angle_alpha   90.00
_cell.angle_beta   90.00
_cell.angle_gamma   90.00
#
_symmetry.space_group_name_H-M   'P 1'
#
loop_
_entity.id
_entity.type
_entity.pdbx_description
1 polymer ?
#
loop_
_entity_poly.entity_id
_entity_poly.type
_entity_poly.pdbx_seq_one_letter_code
_entity_poly.pdbx_strand_id
1 'polypeptide(L)'
;MSEVVDRNPHFLDPVLGYLMKGLCEKSLASAAAKAIHNICSVCRDHMAQHFNGLLEIARSLDSFMLSPEAAVGLLKGTALVLARLPLEKIAECLSELCAVQVMALKKLLSQEPSNGLSSDPTVPLDRLAVIFRHTNPIVENGQTHPCQKVIQEIWPVLSETL
;
A
#
# COMPACT_ATOMS: atom_id res chain seq x y z
N MET A 1 8.86 20.18 0.47
CA MET A 1 8.24 20.61 1.76
C MET A 1 8.11 19.46 2.73
N SER A 2 8.09 18.20 2.28
CA SER A 2 8.11 17.03 3.18
C SER A 2 9.29 17.07 4.16
N GLU A 3 10.44 17.60 3.75
CA GLU A 3 11.63 17.78 4.59
C GLU A 3 11.40 18.78 5.74
N VAL A 4 10.54 19.77 5.54
CA VAL A 4 10.18 20.74 6.59
C VAL A 4 9.25 20.07 7.60
N VAL A 5 8.30 19.25 7.13
CA VAL A 5 7.40 18.47 8.00
C VAL A 5 8.19 17.45 8.81
N ASP A 6 9.16 16.78 8.20
CA ASP A 6 10.05 15.83 8.88
C ASP A 6 10.85 16.48 10.01
N ARG A 7 11.40 17.68 9.77
CA ARG A 7 12.08 18.47 10.82
C ARG A 7 11.14 19.08 11.87
N ASN A 8 9.83 19.08 11.62
CA ASN A 8 8.80 19.65 12.48
C ASN A 8 7.58 18.71 12.59
N PRO A 9 7.72 17.54 13.24
CA PRO A 9 6.70 16.47 13.19
C PRO A 9 5.32 16.86 13.74
N HIS A 10 5.22 17.93 14.53
CA HIS A 10 3.95 18.47 15.01
C HIS A 10 3.03 18.98 13.87
N PHE A 11 3.56 19.20 12.66
CA PHE A 11 2.75 19.52 11.49
C PHE A 11 2.24 18.28 10.74
N LEU A 12 2.61 17.07 11.14
CA LEU A 12 2.26 15.86 10.40
C LEU A 12 0.74 15.63 10.36
N ASP A 13 0.08 15.74 11.51
CA ASP A 13 -1.38 15.63 11.63
C ASP A 13 -2.14 16.66 10.76
N PRO A 14 -1.89 17.98 10.86
CA PRO A 14 -2.62 18.95 10.04
C PRO A 14 -2.31 18.79 8.54
N VAL A 15 -1.09 18.40 8.16
CA VAL A 15 -0.73 18.12 6.77
C VAL A 15 -1.48 16.91 6.24
N LEU A 16 -1.47 15.79 6.97
CA LEU A 16 -2.21 14.58 6.58
C LEU A 16 -3.71 14.87 6.52
N GLY A 17 -4.27 15.57 7.51
CA GLY A 17 -5.67 15.96 7.53
C GLY A 17 -6.08 16.83 6.33
N TYR A 18 -5.21 17.74 5.90
CA TYR A 18 -5.44 18.53 4.69
C TYR A 18 -5.38 17.67 3.42
N LEU A 19 -4.36 16.81 3.29
CA LEU A 19 -4.21 15.93 2.14
C LEU A 19 -5.36 14.91 2.03
N MET A 20 -5.90 14.44 3.16
CA MET A 20 -7.06 13.55 3.18
C MET A 20 -8.32 14.20 2.59
N LYS A 21 -8.53 15.51 2.79
CA LYS A 21 -9.63 16.23 2.13
C LYS A 21 -9.45 16.22 0.62
N GLY A 22 -8.24 16.51 0.15
CA GLY A 22 -7.91 16.45 -1.28
C GLY A 22 -8.01 15.04 -1.87
N LEU A 23 -7.71 14.00 -1.09
CA LEU A 23 -7.85 12.61 -1.52
C LEU A 23 -9.31 12.24 -1.82
N CYS A 24 -10.25 12.79 -1.04
CA CYS A 24 -11.69 12.59 -1.22
C CYS A 24 -12.30 13.47 -2.34
N GLU A 25 -11.55 14.44 -2.86
CA GLU A 25 -12.01 15.30 -3.96
C GLU A 25 -11.56 14.76 -5.32
N LYS A 26 -12.51 14.44 -6.20
CA LYS A 26 -12.23 13.79 -7.51
C LYS A 26 -11.15 14.50 -8.34
N SER A 27 -11.15 15.83 -8.39
CA SER A 27 -10.18 16.62 -9.15
C SER A 27 -8.79 16.70 -8.49
N LEU A 28 -8.69 16.42 -7.19
CA LEU A 28 -7.45 16.53 -6.41
C LEU A 28 -6.87 15.19 -5.99
N ALA A 29 -7.65 14.10 -6.07
CA ALA A 29 -7.31 12.80 -5.50
C ALA A 29 -5.90 12.31 -5.88
N SER A 30 -5.56 12.36 -7.16
CA SER A 30 -4.23 11.90 -7.63
C SER A 30 -3.08 12.81 -7.15
N ALA A 31 -3.29 14.12 -7.08
CA ALA A 31 -2.30 15.06 -6.55
C ALA A 31 -2.10 14.88 -5.04
N ALA A 32 -3.20 14.68 -4.31
CA ALA A 32 -3.20 14.39 -2.88
C ALA A 32 -2.49 13.06 -2.58
N ALA A 33 -2.80 11.99 -3.31
CA ALA A 33 -2.13 10.70 -3.16
C ALA A 33 -0.61 10.79 -3.40
N LYS A 34 -0.18 11.55 -4.43
CA LYS A 34 1.24 11.79 -4.69
C LYS A 34 1.91 12.57 -3.55
N ALA A 35 1.22 13.56 -2.98
CA ALA A 35 1.72 14.31 -1.82
C ALA A 35 1.81 13.43 -0.56
N ILE A 36 0.81 12.59 -0.30
CA ILE A 36 0.81 11.61 0.80
C ILE A 36 1.99 10.66 0.64
N HIS A 37 2.22 10.11 -0.55
CA HIS A 37 3.40 9.28 -0.83
C HIS A 37 4.71 10.00 -0.47
N ASN A 38 4.87 11.28 -0.84
CA ASN A 38 6.07 12.04 -0.51
C ASN A 38 6.23 12.24 1.00
N ILE A 39 5.14 12.51 1.73
CA ILE A 39 5.16 12.58 3.19
C ILE A 39 5.55 11.23 3.79
N CYS A 40 4.94 10.13 3.36
CA CYS A 40 5.30 8.78 3.80
C CYS A 40 6.78 8.47 3.53
N SER A 41 7.29 8.79 2.34
CA SER A 41 8.66 8.47 1.96
C SER A 41 9.70 9.20 2.83
N VAL A 42 9.45 10.48 3.13
CA VAL A 42 10.39 11.32 3.89
C VAL A 42 10.21 11.15 5.39
N CYS A 43 8.97 11.18 5.88
CA CYS A 43 8.64 11.21 7.30
C CYS A 43 8.38 9.82 7.90
N ARG A 44 8.72 8.72 7.21
CA ARG A 44 8.37 7.33 7.61
C ARG A 44 8.72 6.99 9.06
N ASP A 45 9.80 7.54 9.60
CA ASP A 45 10.26 7.28 10.97
C ASP A 45 9.33 7.93 12.02
N HIS A 46 8.47 8.87 11.63
CA HIS A 46 7.46 9.53 12.46
C HIS A 46 6.02 9.07 12.16
N MET A 47 5.84 8.15 11.21
CA MET A 47 4.52 7.79 10.66
C MET A 47 3.88 6.56 11.30
N ALA A 48 4.53 5.90 12.25
CA ALA A 48 4.02 4.65 12.85
C ALA A 48 2.60 4.79 13.44
N GLN A 49 2.31 5.92 14.10
CA GLN A 49 0.98 6.21 14.66
C GLN A 49 -0.11 6.45 13.59
N HIS A 50 0.28 6.85 12.38
CA HIS A 50 -0.64 7.12 11.27
C HIS A 50 -0.82 5.91 10.34
N PHE A 51 -0.10 4.80 10.59
CA PHE A 51 -0.10 3.65 9.70
C PHE A 51 -1.49 3.03 9.52
N ASN A 52 -2.30 2.94 10.59
CA ASN A 52 -3.65 2.40 10.50
C ASN A 52 -4.53 3.19 9.52
N GLY A 53 -4.41 4.52 9.51
CA GLY A 53 -5.11 5.36 8.54
C GLY A 53 -4.63 5.09 7.11
N LEU A 54 -3.32 4.92 6.89
CA LEU A 54 -2.78 4.54 5.57
C LEU A 54 -3.29 3.17 5.11
N LEU A 55 -3.43 2.22 6.04
CA LEU A 55 -3.94 0.89 5.75
C LEU A 55 -5.42 0.92 5.37
N GLU A 56 -6.25 1.73 6.04
CA GLU A 56 -7.64 1.95 5.67
C GLU A 56 -7.79 2.56 4.28
N ILE A 57 -6.94 3.53 3.93
CA ILE A 57 -6.91 4.11 2.58
C ILE A 57 -6.51 3.03 1.55
N ALA A 58 -5.50 2.21 1.85
CA ALA A 58 -5.09 1.14 0.95
C ALA A 58 -6.17 0.06 0.76
N ARG A 59 -6.97 -0.22 1.80
CA ARG A 59 -8.13 -1.13 1.71
C ARG A 59 -9.25 -0.59 0.83
N SER A 60 -9.42 0.73 0.83
CA SER A 60 -10.45 1.42 0.07
C SER A 60 -9.90 2.06 -1.23
N LEU A 61 -8.72 1.65 -1.69
CA LEU A 61 -7.97 2.32 -2.76
C LEU A 61 -8.77 2.55 -4.05
N ASP A 62 -9.57 1.55 -4.45
CA ASP A 62 -10.40 1.59 -5.67
C ASP A 62 -11.69 2.43 -5.52
N SER A 63 -11.99 2.90 -4.31
CA SER A 63 -13.10 3.84 -4.08
C SER A 63 -12.71 5.29 -4.41
N PHE A 64 -11.41 5.58 -4.45
CA PHE A 64 -10.87 6.89 -4.82
C PHE A 64 -10.70 7.01 -6.34
N MET A 65 -10.92 8.21 -6.87
CA MET A 65 -10.73 8.52 -8.29
C MET A 65 -9.24 8.78 -8.61
N LEU A 66 -8.42 7.74 -8.44
CA LEU A 66 -6.97 7.80 -8.62
C LEU A 66 -6.54 7.38 -10.02
N SER A 67 -5.48 8.00 -10.53
CA SER A 67 -4.73 7.42 -11.64
C SER A 67 -4.01 6.13 -11.18
N PRO A 68 -3.67 5.21 -12.09
CA PRO A 68 -2.90 4.01 -11.76
C PRO A 68 -1.59 4.33 -11.01
N GLU A 69 -0.87 5.37 -11.46
CA GLU A 69 0.40 5.78 -10.87
C GLU A 69 0.21 6.35 -9.46
N ALA A 70 -0.87 7.10 -9.23
CA ALA A 70 -1.20 7.64 -7.92
C ALA A 70 -1.54 6.52 -6.92
N ALA A 71 -2.31 5.52 -7.36
CA ALA A 71 -2.65 4.35 -6.54
C ALA A 71 -1.40 3.53 -6.16
N VAL A 72 -0.53 3.24 -7.14
CA VAL A 72 0.76 2.55 -6.92
C VAL A 72 1.67 3.37 -6.00
N GLY A 73 1.75 4.69 -6.21
CA GLY A 73 2.52 5.60 -5.37
C GLY A 73 2.05 5.60 -3.91
N LEU A 74 0.74 5.55 -3.69
CA LEU A 74 0.17 5.50 -2.35
C LEU A 74 0.53 4.19 -1.64
N LEU A 75 0.39 3.04 -2.31
CA LEU A 75 0.82 1.74 -1.78
C LEU A 75 2.31 1.69 -1.48
N LYS A 76 3.15 2.29 -2.36
CA LYS A 76 4.58 2.47 -2.09
C LYS A 76 4.80 3.25 -0.80
N GLY A 77 4.10 4.36 -0.61
CA GLY A 77 4.18 5.16 0.62
C GLY A 77 3.82 4.34 1.86
N THR A 78 2.70 3.61 1.81
CA THR A 78 2.25 2.72 2.89
C THR A 78 3.29 1.63 3.18
N ALA A 79 3.87 0.98 2.16
CA ALA A 79 4.89 -0.05 2.31
C ALA A 79 6.20 0.47 2.94
N LEU A 80 6.59 1.72 2.64
CA LEU A 80 7.77 2.36 3.24
C LEU A 80 7.58 2.64 4.74
N VAL A 81 6.36 3.03 5.15
CA VAL A 81 6.01 3.21 6.57
C VAL A 81 5.89 1.86 7.27
N LEU A 82 5.28 0.87 6.63
CA LEU A 82 5.18 -0.51 7.12
C LEU A 82 6.57 -1.08 7.47
N ALA A 83 7.57 -0.86 6.62
CA ALA A 83 8.94 -1.32 6.84
C ALA A 83 9.63 -0.70 8.08
N ARG A 84 9.03 0.31 8.72
CA ARG A 84 9.51 0.96 9.95
C ARG A 84 8.77 0.51 11.21
N LEU A 85 7.75 -0.31 11.09
CA LEU A 85 7.06 -0.88 12.25
C LEU A 85 7.91 -1.96 12.93
N PRO A 86 7.60 -2.33 14.20
CA PRO A 86 8.18 -3.51 14.84
C PRO A 86 7.92 -4.77 14.00
N LEU A 87 8.93 -5.66 13.90
CA LEU A 87 8.90 -6.84 13.02
C LEU A 87 7.66 -7.72 13.25
N GLU A 88 7.21 -7.82 14.49
CA GLU A 88 6.04 -8.60 14.90
C GLU A 88 4.75 -8.09 14.26
N LYS A 89 4.67 -6.78 14.01
CA LYS A 89 3.52 -6.13 13.37
C LYS A 89 3.60 -6.13 11.85
N ILE A 90 4.81 -6.19 11.28
CA ILE A 90 4.98 -6.09 9.82
C ILE A 90 4.25 -7.22 9.12
N ALA A 91 4.39 -8.46 9.58
CA ALA A 91 3.77 -9.61 8.93
C ALA A 91 2.24 -9.52 8.92
N GLU A 92 1.64 -9.16 10.06
CA GLU A 92 0.19 -8.96 10.21
C GLU A 92 -0.32 -7.88 9.24
N CYS A 93 0.27 -6.68 9.32
CA CYS A 93 -0.14 -5.55 8.49
C CYS A 93 0.12 -5.78 6.99
N LEU A 94 1.18 -6.52 6.65
CA LEU A 94 1.49 -6.88 5.27
C LEU A 94 0.45 -7.85 4.69
N SER A 95 0.05 -8.88 5.44
CA SER A 95 -1.02 -9.79 5.02
C SER A 95 -2.31 -9.03 4.75
N GLU A 96 -2.69 -8.08 5.63
CA GLU A 96 -3.87 -7.24 5.44
C GLU A 96 -3.76 -6.31 4.22
N LEU A 97 -2.59 -5.72 4.00
CA LEU A 97 -2.33 -4.84 2.85
C LEU A 97 -2.42 -5.62 1.52
N CYS A 98 -1.91 -6.85 1.50
CA CYS A 98 -1.98 -7.75 0.34
C CYS A 98 -3.38 -8.34 0.11
N ALA A 99 -4.18 -8.54 1.17
CA ALA A 99 -5.47 -9.23 1.11
C ALA A 99 -6.43 -8.63 0.07
N VAL A 100 -6.45 -7.31 -0.07
CA VAL A 100 -7.33 -6.60 -1.02
C VAL A 100 -7.02 -7.02 -2.46
N GLN A 101 -5.73 -7.10 -2.81
CA GLN A 101 -5.30 -7.47 -4.15
C GLN A 101 -5.46 -8.99 -4.39
N VAL A 102 -5.21 -9.81 -3.36
CA VAL A 102 -5.45 -11.26 -3.40
C VAL A 102 -6.94 -11.56 -3.64
N MET A 103 -7.85 -10.85 -2.97
CA MET A 103 -9.29 -10.99 -3.20
C MET A 103 -9.69 -10.56 -4.61
N ALA A 104 -9.10 -9.48 -5.13
CA ALA A 104 -9.32 -9.05 -6.51
C ALA A 104 -8.89 -10.14 -7.51
N LEU A 105 -7.71 -10.74 -7.33
CA LEU A 105 -7.22 -11.84 -8.17
C LEU A 105 -8.14 -13.07 -8.11
N LYS A 106 -8.51 -13.53 -6.90
CA LYS A 106 -9.45 -14.66 -6.74
C LYS A 106 -10.78 -14.40 -7.45
N LYS A 107 -11.28 -13.16 -7.38
CA LYS A 107 -12.50 -12.78 -8.08
C LYS A 107 -12.34 -12.85 -9.60
N LEU A 108 -11.19 -12.48 -10.15
CA LEU A 108 -10.91 -12.59 -11.59
C LEU A 108 -10.84 -14.05 -12.04
N LEU A 109 -10.25 -14.94 -11.22
CA LEU A 109 -10.17 -16.38 -11.50
C LEU A 109 -11.54 -17.07 -11.44
N SER A 110 -12.43 -16.60 -10.58
CA SER A 110 -13.80 -17.14 -10.44
C SER A 110 -14.78 -16.71 -11.53
N GLN A 111 -14.40 -15.76 -12.39
CA GLN A 111 -15.28 -15.29 -13.46
C GLN A 111 -15.28 -16.29 -14.62
N GLU A 112 -16.47 -16.76 -14.99
CA GLU A 112 -16.67 -17.48 -16.25
C GLU A 112 -16.15 -16.61 -17.42
N PRO A 113 -15.47 -17.19 -18.43
CA PRO A 113 -14.95 -16.45 -19.55
C PRO A 113 -16.08 -15.80 -20.35
N SER A 114 -16.43 -14.56 -20.00
CA SER A 114 -17.50 -13.81 -20.65
C SER A 114 -16.99 -13.25 -21.98
N ASN A 115 -17.53 -13.74 -23.09
CA ASN A 115 -17.45 -13.16 -24.44
C ASN A 115 -16.03 -12.73 -24.90
N GLY A 116 -14.99 -13.50 -24.58
CA GLY A 116 -13.65 -13.30 -25.14
C GLY A 116 -12.86 -12.11 -24.58
N LEU A 117 -13.36 -11.41 -23.56
CA LEU A 117 -12.58 -10.44 -22.79
C LEU A 117 -11.94 -11.15 -21.61
N SER A 118 -10.63 -11.40 -21.72
CA SER A 118 -9.80 -11.87 -20.60
C SER A 118 -9.89 -10.87 -19.44
N SER A 119 -10.14 -11.37 -18.24
CA SER A 119 -10.02 -10.60 -16.99
C SER A 119 -8.56 -10.18 -16.81
N ASP A 120 -8.27 -8.88 -16.88
CA ASP A 120 -6.89 -8.35 -16.79
C ASP A 120 -6.38 -8.34 -15.33
N PRO A 121 -5.39 -9.17 -14.97
CA PRO A 121 -4.84 -9.21 -13.62
C PRO A 121 -3.73 -8.18 -13.38
N THR A 122 -3.34 -7.38 -14.39
CA THR A 122 -2.16 -6.50 -14.33
C THR A 122 -2.22 -5.54 -13.13
N VAL A 123 -3.37 -4.91 -12.89
CA VAL A 123 -3.52 -3.92 -11.81
C VAL A 123 -3.25 -4.52 -10.42
N PRO A 124 -3.94 -5.59 -9.95
CA PRO A 124 -3.64 -6.17 -8.66
C PRO A 124 -2.24 -6.78 -8.57
N LEU A 125 -1.68 -7.31 -9.68
CA LEU A 125 -0.30 -7.80 -9.71
C LEU A 125 0.73 -6.68 -9.52
N ASP A 126 0.60 -5.56 -10.23
CA ASP A 126 1.46 -4.38 -10.08
C ASP A 126 1.41 -3.81 -8.66
N ARG A 127 0.21 -3.80 -8.07
CA ARG A 127 -0.01 -3.36 -6.69
C ARG A 127 0.66 -4.29 -5.67
N LEU A 128 0.58 -5.62 -5.85
CA LEU A 128 1.34 -6.57 -5.02
C LEU A 128 2.85 -6.38 -5.21
N ALA A 129 3.30 -6.21 -6.45
CA ALA A 129 4.71 -6.02 -6.76
C ALA A 129 5.29 -4.79 -6.06
N VAL A 130 4.59 -3.64 -6.07
CA VAL A 130 5.07 -2.42 -5.40
C VAL A 130 5.12 -2.57 -3.88
N ILE A 131 4.17 -3.30 -3.28
CA ILE A 131 4.15 -3.58 -1.84
C ILE A 131 5.44 -4.35 -1.47
N PHE A 132 5.67 -5.51 -2.09
CA PHE A 132 6.87 -6.32 -1.77
C PHE A 132 8.18 -5.61 -2.10
N ARG A 133 8.22 -4.85 -3.21
CA ARG A 133 9.42 -4.09 -3.59
C ARG A 133 9.85 -3.08 -2.53
N HIS A 134 8.91 -2.53 -1.77
CA HIS A 134 9.18 -1.44 -0.83
C HIS A 134 9.06 -1.81 0.65
N THR A 135 8.53 -3.00 0.98
CA THR A 135 8.58 -3.56 2.34
C THR A 135 9.95 -4.22 2.60
N ASN A 136 10.95 -3.40 2.90
CA ASN A 136 12.32 -3.83 3.22
C ASN A 136 12.67 -3.46 4.68
N PRO A 137 12.21 -4.23 5.68
CA PRO A 137 12.54 -3.98 7.08
C PRO A 137 13.98 -4.34 7.40
N ILE A 138 14.47 -3.82 8.52
CA ILE A 138 15.75 -4.24 9.09
C ILE A 138 15.50 -5.53 9.87
N VAL A 139 16.07 -6.64 9.39
CA VAL A 139 15.97 -7.97 10.03
C VAL A 139 17.33 -8.34 10.58
N GLU A 140 17.43 -8.61 11.88
CA GLU A 140 18.68 -8.99 12.52
C GLU A 140 19.02 -10.48 12.28
N ASN A 141 20.28 -10.85 12.51
CA ASN A 141 20.76 -12.20 12.29
C ASN A 141 19.95 -13.23 13.10
N GLY A 142 19.42 -14.24 12.40
CA GLY A 142 18.64 -15.33 13.00
C GLY A 142 17.15 -15.06 13.12
N GLN A 143 16.66 -13.85 12.78
CA GLN A 143 15.22 -13.58 12.72
C GLN A 143 14.64 -13.98 11.35
N THR A 144 13.42 -14.49 11.36
CA THR A 144 12.67 -14.78 10.13
C THR A 144 12.19 -13.48 9.48
N HIS A 145 12.36 -13.37 8.17
CA HIS A 145 11.88 -12.20 7.43
C HIS A 145 10.34 -12.12 7.46
N PRO A 146 9.73 -10.98 7.83
CA PRO A 146 8.27 -10.89 8.02
C PRO A 146 7.48 -11.13 6.71
N CYS A 147 8.06 -10.81 5.54
CA CYS A 147 7.40 -11.10 4.26
C CYS A 147 7.37 -12.60 3.90
N GLN A 148 8.19 -13.45 4.52
CA GLN A 148 8.29 -14.86 4.15
C GLN A 148 6.94 -15.58 4.32
N LYS A 149 6.27 -15.37 5.46
CA LYS A 149 4.96 -15.98 5.74
C LYS A 149 3.92 -15.48 4.74
N VAL A 150 3.89 -14.18 4.46
CA VAL A 150 2.90 -13.60 3.54
C VAL A 150 3.09 -14.10 2.12
N ILE A 151 4.34 -14.25 1.65
CA ILE A 151 4.62 -14.82 0.32
C ILE A 151 4.04 -16.23 0.19
N GLN A 152 4.18 -17.07 1.22
CA GLN A 152 3.58 -18.41 1.22
C GLN A 152 2.05 -18.38 1.17
N GLU A 153 1.43 -17.42 1.85
CA GLU A 153 -0.03 -17.24 1.85
C GLU A 153 -0.57 -16.81 0.47
N ILE A 154 0.16 -15.94 -0.24
CA ILE A 154 -0.28 -15.41 -1.54
C ILE A 154 0.18 -16.25 -2.74
N TRP A 155 1.19 -17.10 -2.58
CA TRP A 155 1.76 -17.87 -3.67
C TRP A 155 0.72 -18.68 -4.48
N PRO A 156 -0.25 -19.37 -3.84
CA PRO A 156 -1.24 -20.14 -4.59
C PRO A 156 -2.05 -19.29 -5.59
N VAL A 157 -2.49 -18.10 -5.20
CA VAL A 157 -3.27 -17.23 -6.11
C VAL A 157 -2.39 -16.66 -7.24
N LEU A 158 -1.12 -16.35 -6.95
CA LEU A 158 -0.18 -15.88 -7.97
C LEU A 158 0.10 -17.00 -8.99
N SER A 159 0.33 -18.22 -8.52
CA SER A 159 0.60 -19.38 -9.39
C SER A 159 -0.60 -19.80 -10.23
N GLU A 160 -1.82 -19.49 -9.82
CA GLU A 160 -3.04 -19.77 -10.60
C GLU A 160 -3.32 -18.65 -11.62
N THR A 161 -2.82 -17.43 -11.36
CA THR A 161 -3.01 -16.26 -12.23
C THR A 161 -1.98 -16.20 -13.38
N LEU A 162 -0.74 -16.67 -13.14
CA LEU A 162 0.40 -16.60 -14.06
C LEU A 162 0.60 -17.90 -14.84
#